data_AF-A0A1T1B8D4-F1
#
_entry.id   AF-A0A1T1B8D4-F1
#
_cell.length_a   1.000
_cell.length_b   1.000
_cell.length_c   1.000
_cell.angle_alpha   90.00
_cell.angle_beta   90.00
_cell.angle_gamma   90.00
#
_symmetry.space_group_name_H-M   'P 1'
#
loop_
_entity.id
_entity.type
_entity.pdbx_description
1 polymer ?
#
loop_
_entity_poly.entity_id
_entity_poly.type
_entity_poly.pdbx_seq_one_letter_code
_entity_poly.pdbx_strand_id
1 'polypeptide(L)'
;MKNKLLIILFSLSTLTAFGQKKMDNKYITWDDFVDGFGKEMVSAEDVFNNMAKNGLKNNTMTKMDFTFVSDKKENLIKLGEFLKAHYPYSVKEVKRFDKLWEINGETNEFPMTADNLLYWALDMYKRGYEFDATIDAYGGLADSKTAKFPILDPTKTDYYFDKGLECYNKGDLSGSIFNWTLAIEVDSKEPNAYYSRAIVKNELYTWKSALKDYDKAIEIAPKFVSALINRGGLKDQNGDYQGAITEYETVLKLEKLEQEEKQQAYFNLGNTYFNLKDKKKACENWSKALENGAEYAKERIAEHCK
;
A
#
# COMPACT_ATOMS: atom_id res chain seq x y z
N MET A 1 24.90 -4.09 -5.89
CA MET A 1 23.68 -3.78 -6.65
C MET A 1 23.09 -2.54 -6.03
N LYS A 2 22.83 -1.49 -6.82
CA LYS A 2 22.37 -0.19 -6.29
C LYS A 2 20.95 -0.35 -5.76
N ASN A 3 20.77 -0.19 -4.44
CA ASN A 3 19.46 -0.03 -3.81
C ASN A 3 18.73 1.13 -4.50
N LYS A 4 17.80 0.82 -5.40
CA LYS A 4 16.78 1.79 -5.80
C LYS A 4 15.81 1.87 -4.63
N LEU A 5 16.10 2.75 -3.66
CA LEU A 5 15.16 3.07 -2.60
C LEU A 5 13.87 3.59 -3.22
N LEU A 6 12.75 3.03 -2.77
CA LEU A 6 11.42 3.52 -3.04
C LEU A 6 11.24 4.86 -2.31
N ILE A 7 11.40 5.97 -3.02
CA ILE A 7 11.19 7.32 -2.49
C ILE A 7 9.73 7.68 -2.69
N ILE A 8 8.94 7.73 -1.61
CA ILE A 8 7.57 8.23 -1.67
C ILE A 8 7.61 9.76 -1.47
N LEU A 9 7.61 10.49 -2.59
CA LEU A 9 7.29 11.92 -2.59
C LEU A 9 5.77 12.05 -2.44
N PHE A 10 5.30 12.34 -1.23
CA PHE A 10 3.90 12.70 -0.98
C PHE A 10 3.62 14.10 -1.51
N SER A 11 3.33 14.18 -2.82
CA SER A 11 2.64 15.33 -3.39
C SER A 11 1.13 15.11 -3.30
N LEU A 12 0.37 16.15 -2.96
CA LEU A 12 -1.07 16.29 -3.18
C LEU A 12 -1.41 16.29 -4.69
N SER A 13 -0.77 15.45 -5.49
CA SER A 13 -0.99 15.39 -6.92
C SER A 13 -2.19 14.50 -7.22
N THR A 14 -2.99 14.95 -8.18
CA THR A 14 -4.14 14.24 -8.78
C THR A 14 -3.72 12.99 -9.59
N LEU A 15 -2.53 12.45 -9.31
CA LEU A 15 -1.91 11.32 -9.98
C LEU A 15 -1.78 10.21 -8.95
N THR A 16 -2.27 9.01 -9.28
CA THR A 16 -1.92 7.80 -8.53
C THR A 16 -0.41 7.58 -8.58
N ALA A 17 0.16 6.76 -7.69
CA ALA A 17 1.59 6.43 -7.65
C ALA A 17 2.19 5.95 -9.00
N PHE A 18 1.34 5.60 -9.98
CA PHE A 18 1.70 5.13 -11.31
C PHE A 18 1.35 6.14 -12.43
N GLY A 19 1.15 7.42 -12.09
CA GLY A 19 0.96 8.49 -13.06
C GLY A 19 -0.42 8.52 -13.72
N GLN A 20 -1.41 7.82 -13.16
CA GLN A 20 -2.77 7.82 -13.71
C GLN A 20 -3.61 8.91 -13.04
N LYS A 21 -4.20 9.80 -13.84
CA LYS A 21 -5.15 10.79 -13.34
C LYS A 21 -6.42 10.07 -12.89
N LYS A 22 -6.78 10.23 -11.61
CA LYS A 22 -8.05 9.75 -11.06
C LYS A 22 -9.21 10.27 -11.91
N MET A 23 -10.19 9.42 -12.21
CA MET A 23 -11.38 9.83 -12.96
C MET A 23 -12.25 10.80 -12.12
N ASP A 24 -13.02 11.65 -12.79
CA ASP A 24 -14.02 12.48 -12.11
C ASP A 24 -15.17 11.56 -11.67
N ASN A 25 -15.16 11.17 -10.40
CA ASN A 25 -16.12 10.22 -9.88
C ASN A 25 -17.52 10.84 -9.78
N LYS A 26 -18.48 10.26 -10.52
CA LYS A 26 -19.90 10.64 -10.48
C LYS A 26 -20.78 9.50 -9.98
N TYR A 27 -20.25 8.28 -9.95
CA TYR A 27 -20.94 7.09 -9.49
C TYR A 27 -20.61 6.78 -8.01
N ILE A 28 -19.33 6.80 -7.62
CA ILE A 28 -18.90 6.58 -6.23
C ILE A 28 -18.10 7.78 -5.71
N THR A 29 -18.68 8.53 -4.76
CA THR A 29 -17.99 9.69 -4.16
C THR A 29 -16.89 9.27 -3.20
N TRP A 30 -16.05 10.22 -2.77
CA TRP A 30 -15.05 9.94 -1.72
C TRP A 30 -15.71 9.53 -0.40
N ASP A 31 -16.83 10.15 -0.03
CA ASP A 31 -17.53 9.83 1.21
C ASP A 31 -18.10 8.41 1.14
N ASP A 32 -18.68 8.01 -0.01
CA ASP A 32 -19.13 6.63 -0.24
C ASP A 32 -17.97 5.62 -0.08
N PHE A 33 -16.80 5.95 -0.64
CA PHE A 33 -15.61 5.12 -0.52
C PHE A 33 -15.19 4.93 0.94
N VAL A 34 -15.10 6.01 1.71
CA VAL A 34 -14.72 5.99 3.13
C VAL A 34 -15.73 5.21 3.96
N ASP A 35 -17.03 5.45 3.75
CA ASP A 35 -18.11 4.79 4.49
C ASP A 35 -18.22 3.28 4.17
N GLY A 36 -17.86 2.88 2.95
CA GLY A 36 -17.82 1.49 2.52
C GLY A 36 -16.56 0.73 2.93
N PHE A 37 -15.44 1.43 3.19
CA PHE A 37 -14.14 0.81 3.43
C PHE A 37 -14.18 -0.20 4.60
N GLY A 38 -14.76 0.18 5.74
CA GLY A 38 -14.87 -0.71 6.90
C GLY A 38 -15.79 -1.91 6.64
N LYS A 39 -16.81 -1.75 5.79
CA LYS A 39 -17.71 -2.85 5.41
C LYS A 39 -16.97 -3.87 4.54
N GLU A 40 -16.14 -3.39 3.61
CA GLU A 40 -15.34 -4.26 2.75
C GLU A 40 -14.37 -5.13 3.56
N MET A 41 -13.77 -4.57 4.62
CA MET A 41 -12.91 -5.35 5.52
C MET A 41 -13.66 -6.53 6.18
N VAL A 42 -14.90 -6.29 6.62
CA VAL A 42 -15.77 -7.32 7.21
C VAL A 42 -16.20 -8.34 6.17
N SER A 43 -16.58 -7.89 4.96
CA SER A 43 -16.92 -8.78 3.85
C SER A 43 -15.79 -9.74 3.51
N ALA A 44 -14.54 -9.25 3.42
CA ALA A 44 -13.38 -10.08 3.14
C ALA A 44 -13.16 -11.16 4.23
N GLU A 45 -13.32 -10.79 5.50
CA GLU A 45 -13.26 -11.74 6.62
C GLU A 45 -14.38 -12.79 6.54
N ASP A 46 -15.61 -12.38 6.24
CA ASP A 46 -16.75 -13.29 6.10
C ASP A 46 -16.57 -14.29 4.95
N VAL A 47 -16.08 -13.82 3.79
CA VAL A 47 -15.75 -14.68 2.64
C VAL A 47 -14.67 -15.69 3.03
N PHE A 48 -13.58 -15.25 3.67
CA PHE A 48 -12.53 -16.15 4.14
C PHE A 48 -13.07 -17.21 5.11
N ASN A 49 -13.86 -16.78 6.11
CA ASN A 49 -14.44 -17.66 7.11
C ASN A 49 -15.40 -18.69 6.49
N ASN A 50 -16.16 -18.31 5.47
CA ASN A 50 -17.02 -19.22 4.72
C ASN A 50 -16.17 -20.27 3.97
N MET A 51 -15.11 -19.83 3.27
CA MET A 51 -14.20 -20.75 2.58
C MET A 51 -13.51 -21.72 3.54
N ALA A 52 -13.05 -21.23 4.70
CA ALA A 52 -12.43 -22.05 5.74
C ALA A 52 -13.40 -23.09 6.32
N LYS A 53 -14.67 -22.71 6.57
CA LYS A 53 -15.74 -23.64 6.99
C LYS A 53 -15.97 -24.76 5.97
N ASN A 54 -15.75 -24.49 4.69
CA ASN A 54 -15.85 -25.46 3.60
C ASN A 54 -14.54 -26.24 3.34
N GLY A 55 -13.60 -26.20 4.29
CA GLY A 55 -12.40 -27.06 4.28
C GLY A 55 -11.17 -26.44 3.62
N LEU A 56 -11.21 -25.14 3.27
CA LEU A 56 -10.01 -24.43 2.83
C LEU A 56 -9.03 -24.29 4.00
N LYS A 57 -7.76 -24.65 3.77
CA LYS A 57 -6.68 -24.44 4.74
C LYS A 57 -5.93 -23.13 4.45
N ASN A 58 -5.30 -22.56 5.46
CA ASN A 58 -4.38 -21.44 5.27
C ASN A 58 -3.32 -21.76 4.20
N ASN A 59 -2.97 -20.76 3.41
CA ASN A 59 -2.05 -20.83 2.28
C ASN A 59 -2.46 -21.79 1.16
N THR A 60 -3.73 -22.23 1.11
CA THR A 60 -4.25 -22.93 -0.08
C THR A 60 -4.22 -21.97 -1.25
N MET A 61 -3.52 -22.33 -2.32
CA MET A 61 -3.46 -21.58 -3.56
C MET A 61 -4.85 -21.56 -4.19
N THR A 62 -5.46 -20.38 -4.24
CA THR A 62 -6.88 -20.21 -4.58
C THR A 62 -7.06 -19.13 -5.62
N LYS A 63 -7.98 -19.36 -6.57
CA LYS A 63 -8.48 -18.33 -7.48
C LYS A 63 -9.70 -17.65 -6.88
N MET A 64 -9.86 -16.37 -7.17
CA MET A 64 -11.09 -15.63 -6.86
C MET A 64 -11.78 -15.26 -8.16
N ASP A 65 -13.10 -15.43 -8.24
CA ASP A 65 -13.90 -14.65 -9.19
C ASP A 65 -14.25 -13.30 -8.58
N PHE A 66 -14.48 -12.31 -9.43
CA PHE A 66 -14.89 -10.98 -9.01
C PHE A 66 -15.81 -10.33 -10.05
N THR A 67 -16.63 -9.41 -9.58
CA THR A 67 -17.54 -8.60 -10.38
C THR A 67 -17.42 -7.15 -9.96
N PHE A 68 -17.24 -6.26 -10.93
CA PHE A 68 -17.35 -4.82 -10.75
C PHE A 68 -18.57 -4.30 -11.48
N VAL A 69 -19.20 -3.26 -10.93
CA VAL A 69 -20.32 -2.55 -11.55
C VAL A 69 -20.08 -1.05 -11.62
N SER A 70 -20.69 -0.40 -12.62
CA SER A 70 -20.65 1.06 -12.81
C SER A 70 -21.88 1.53 -13.58
N ASP A 71 -22.24 2.82 -13.45
CA ASP A 71 -23.30 3.45 -14.24
C ASP A 71 -22.89 3.63 -15.72
N LYS A 72 -21.58 3.61 -16.02
CA LYS A 72 -21.01 3.78 -17.36
C LYS A 72 -20.20 2.58 -17.81
N LYS A 73 -20.39 2.20 -19.08
CA LYS A 73 -19.65 1.10 -19.71
C LYS A 73 -18.16 1.40 -19.78
N GLU A 74 -17.83 2.65 -20.10
CA GLU A 74 -16.48 3.12 -20.37
C GLU A 74 -15.59 3.06 -19.12
N ASN A 75 -16.17 3.26 -17.93
CA ASN A 75 -15.49 3.11 -16.65
C ASN A 75 -14.98 1.67 -16.47
N LEU A 76 -15.84 0.68 -16.73
CA LEU A 76 -15.50 -0.74 -16.61
C LEU A 76 -14.55 -1.22 -17.71
N ILE A 77 -14.64 -0.69 -18.93
CA ILE A 77 -13.67 -0.98 -19.99
C ILE A 77 -12.26 -0.55 -19.54
N LYS A 78 -12.12 0.69 -19.05
CA LYS A 78 -10.83 1.21 -18.56
C LYS A 78 -10.30 0.43 -17.35
N LEU A 79 -11.18 0.09 -16.40
CA LEU A 79 -10.81 -0.75 -15.26
C LEU A 79 -10.33 -2.12 -15.74
N GLY A 80 -11.05 -2.75 -16.66
CA GLY A 80 -10.67 -4.05 -17.22
C GLY A 80 -9.33 -4.02 -17.97
N GLU A 81 -9.04 -2.97 -18.72
CA GLU A 81 -7.74 -2.75 -19.39
C GLU A 81 -6.62 -2.59 -18.36
N PHE A 82 -6.86 -1.80 -17.31
CA PHE A 82 -5.91 -1.63 -16.21
C PHE A 82 -5.65 -2.96 -15.50
N LEU A 83 -6.68 -3.70 -15.12
CA LEU A 83 -6.52 -5.00 -14.46
C LEU A 83 -5.71 -5.97 -15.32
N LYS A 84 -5.92 -6.03 -16.64
CA LYS A 84 -5.14 -6.88 -17.55
C LYS A 84 -3.68 -6.45 -17.68
N ALA A 85 -3.39 -5.15 -17.60
CA ALA A 85 -2.04 -4.62 -17.78
C ALA A 85 -1.19 -4.73 -16.50
N HIS A 86 -1.82 -4.64 -15.33
CA HIS A 86 -1.14 -4.53 -14.05
C HIS A 86 -1.21 -5.82 -13.23
N TYR A 87 -2.24 -6.64 -13.42
CA TYR A 87 -2.50 -7.85 -12.64
C TYR A 87 -2.50 -9.09 -13.54
N PRO A 88 -2.12 -10.26 -13.01
CA PRO A 88 -2.17 -11.51 -13.74
C PRO A 88 -3.61 -12.08 -13.77
N TYR A 89 -4.60 -11.26 -14.17
CA TYR A 89 -6.02 -11.59 -14.10
C TYR A 89 -6.61 -11.82 -15.49
N SER A 90 -7.66 -12.64 -15.54
CA SER A 90 -8.52 -12.75 -16.70
C SER A 90 -9.76 -11.88 -16.48
N VAL A 91 -10.17 -11.12 -17.49
CA VAL A 91 -11.33 -10.23 -17.41
C VAL A 91 -12.21 -10.41 -18.65
N LYS A 92 -13.49 -10.64 -18.40
CA LYS A 92 -14.53 -10.92 -19.40
C LYS A 92 -15.03 -9.63 -20.06
N GLU A 93 -15.94 -9.75 -21.01
CA GLU A 93 -16.55 -8.59 -21.69
C GLU A 93 -17.50 -7.82 -20.76
N VAL A 94 -17.60 -6.51 -20.96
CA VAL A 94 -18.52 -5.64 -20.22
C VAL A 94 -19.95 -5.83 -20.72
N LYS A 95 -20.88 -6.15 -19.82
CA LYS A 95 -22.29 -6.42 -20.13
C LYS A 95 -23.21 -5.44 -19.42
N ARG A 96 -24.40 -5.24 -19.99
CA ARG A 96 -25.45 -4.45 -19.36
C ARG A 96 -26.24 -5.36 -18.42
N PHE A 97 -26.38 -4.95 -17.17
CA PHE A 97 -27.18 -5.65 -16.16
C PHE A 97 -28.13 -4.65 -15.49
N ASP A 98 -29.42 -4.72 -15.86
CA ASP A 98 -30.44 -3.73 -15.49
C ASP A 98 -30.01 -2.28 -15.81
N LYS A 99 -29.90 -1.42 -14.79
CA LYS A 99 -29.53 0.00 -14.91
C LYS A 99 -28.02 0.24 -14.93
N LEU A 100 -27.23 -0.79 -14.62
CA LEU A 100 -25.78 -0.71 -14.52
C LEU A 100 -25.09 -1.51 -15.62
N TRP A 101 -23.79 -1.34 -15.72
CA TRP A 101 -22.89 -2.22 -16.44
C TRP A 101 -22.13 -3.08 -15.44
N GLU A 102 -21.74 -4.28 -15.86
CA GLU A 102 -20.92 -5.19 -15.08
C GLU A 102 -19.72 -5.70 -15.89
N ILE A 103 -18.65 -6.02 -15.19
CA ILE A 103 -17.49 -6.72 -15.73
C ILE A 103 -17.05 -7.78 -14.72
N ASN A 104 -16.96 -9.02 -15.17
CA ASN A 104 -16.49 -10.13 -14.34
C ASN A 104 -15.05 -10.51 -14.69
N GLY A 105 -14.33 -11.06 -13.73
CA GLY A 105 -13.00 -11.59 -13.94
C GLY A 105 -12.64 -12.68 -12.96
N GLU A 106 -11.46 -13.26 -13.16
CA GLU A 106 -10.88 -14.28 -12.30
C GLU A 106 -9.41 -13.96 -12.07
N THR A 107 -8.94 -14.13 -10.83
CA THR A 107 -7.53 -13.99 -10.48
C THR A 107 -6.74 -15.22 -10.91
N ASN A 108 -5.41 -15.09 -10.96
CA ASN A 108 -4.53 -16.24 -10.80
C ASN A 108 -4.59 -16.78 -9.37
N GLU A 109 -4.04 -17.99 -9.17
CA GLU A 109 -3.92 -18.58 -7.84
C GLU A 109 -3.00 -17.72 -6.95
N PHE A 110 -3.44 -17.41 -5.73
CA PHE A 110 -2.61 -16.78 -4.70
C PHE A 110 -2.78 -17.50 -3.35
N PRO A 111 -1.79 -17.41 -2.43
CA PRO A 111 -1.85 -18.11 -1.14
C PRO A 111 -2.95 -17.52 -0.26
N MET A 112 -4.04 -18.26 -0.06
CA MET A 112 -5.20 -17.74 0.66
C MET A 112 -5.00 -17.74 2.17
N THR A 113 -5.06 -16.57 2.78
CA THR A 113 -5.16 -16.33 4.23
C THR A 113 -6.18 -15.22 4.47
N ALA A 114 -6.65 -15.05 5.71
CA ALA A 114 -7.53 -13.94 6.05
C ALA A 114 -6.91 -12.58 5.66
N ASP A 115 -5.64 -12.37 6.00
CA ASP A 115 -4.90 -11.16 5.67
C ASP A 115 -4.73 -10.97 4.16
N ASN A 116 -4.38 -12.02 3.42
CA ASN A 116 -4.21 -11.91 1.97
C ASN A 116 -5.56 -11.60 1.29
N LEU A 117 -6.66 -12.23 1.71
CA LEU A 117 -7.96 -11.90 1.12
C LEU A 117 -8.37 -10.46 1.44
N LEU A 118 -8.15 -10.01 2.68
CA LEU A 118 -8.40 -8.62 3.08
C LEU A 118 -7.64 -7.65 2.18
N TYR A 119 -6.33 -7.84 2.00
CA TYR A 119 -5.51 -6.92 1.22
C TYR A 119 -5.80 -6.96 -0.28
N TRP A 120 -6.24 -8.11 -0.79
CA TRP A 120 -6.78 -8.19 -2.14
C TRP A 120 -8.08 -7.40 -2.30
N ALA A 121 -9.03 -7.60 -1.39
CA ALA A 121 -10.30 -6.91 -1.41
C ALA A 121 -10.10 -5.39 -1.33
N LEU A 122 -9.21 -4.92 -0.46
CA LEU A 122 -8.89 -3.49 -0.32
C LEU A 122 -8.19 -2.91 -1.56
N ASP A 123 -7.29 -3.66 -2.21
CA ASP A 123 -6.70 -3.25 -3.49
C ASP A 123 -7.79 -3.13 -4.55
N MET A 124 -8.64 -4.15 -4.70
CA MET A 124 -9.74 -4.15 -5.66
C MET A 124 -10.76 -3.05 -5.40
N TYR A 125 -11.11 -2.78 -4.14
CA TYR A 125 -11.99 -1.70 -3.74
C TYR A 125 -11.41 -0.33 -4.10
N LYS A 126 -10.11 -0.12 -3.85
CA LYS A 126 -9.37 1.07 -4.30
C LYS A 126 -9.38 1.20 -5.83
N ARG A 127 -9.24 0.10 -6.58
CA ARG A 127 -9.29 0.12 -8.05
C ARG A 127 -10.67 0.44 -8.58
N GLY A 128 -11.73 -0.09 -7.96
CA GLY A 128 -13.09 0.33 -8.27
C GLY A 128 -13.22 1.85 -8.17
N TYR A 129 -12.81 2.41 -7.03
CA TYR A 129 -12.89 3.83 -6.77
C TYR A 129 -12.09 4.70 -7.76
N GLU A 130 -10.87 4.31 -8.11
CA GLU A 130 -10.02 5.04 -9.07
C GLU A 130 -10.62 5.14 -10.48
N PHE A 131 -11.48 4.17 -10.83
CA PHE A 131 -12.12 4.05 -12.13
C PHE A 131 -13.64 4.31 -12.09
N ASP A 132 -14.16 4.92 -11.01
CA ASP A 132 -15.58 5.25 -10.86
C ASP A 132 -16.51 4.02 -11.01
N ALA A 133 -16.12 2.94 -10.33
CA ALA A 133 -16.79 1.64 -10.25
C ALA A 133 -16.80 1.13 -8.80
N THR A 134 -17.57 0.09 -8.51
CA THR A 134 -17.55 -0.62 -7.22
C THR A 134 -17.37 -2.09 -7.44
N ILE A 135 -16.62 -2.75 -6.56
CA ILE A 135 -16.66 -4.21 -6.48
C ILE A 135 -18.03 -4.60 -5.92
N ASP A 136 -18.73 -5.49 -6.62
CA ASP A 136 -20.10 -5.90 -6.29
C ASP A 136 -20.12 -7.26 -5.59
N ALA A 137 -19.31 -8.19 -6.09
CA ALA A 137 -19.20 -9.54 -5.52
C ALA A 137 -17.85 -10.18 -5.86
N TYR A 138 -17.40 -11.08 -5.00
CA TYR A 138 -16.27 -11.97 -5.25
C TYR A 138 -16.39 -13.25 -4.42
N GLY A 139 -15.79 -14.32 -4.89
CA GLY A 139 -15.89 -15.64 -4.28
C GLY A 139 -14.68 -16.52 -4.56
N GLY A 140 -14.41 -17.43 -3.62
CA GLY A 140 -13.33 -18.41 -3.75
C GLY A 140 -13.69 -19.53 -4.70
N LEU A 141 -12.92 -19.67 -5.77
CA LEU A 141 -12.92 -20.84 -6.65
C LEU A 141 -11.86 -21.83 -6.12
N ALA A 142 -12.19 -22.55 -5.06
CA ALA A 142 -11.31 -23.56 -4.47
C ALA A 142 -11.92 -24.96 -4.55
N ASP A 143 -11.16 -25.91 -5.09
CA ASP A 143 -11.40 -27.33 -4.86
C ASP A 143 -10.43 -27.82 -3.78
N SER A 144 -10.96 -28.03 -2.57
CA SER A 144 -10.19 -28.50 -1.42
C SER A 144 -9.52 -29.86 -1.66
N LYS A 145 -10.00 -30.65 -2.65
CA LYS A 145 -9.44 -31.96 -3.00
C LYS A 145 -8.17 -31.85 -3.83
N THR A 146 -7.95 -30.73 -4.53
CA THR A 146 -6.78 -30.49 -5.38
C THR A 146 -5.93 -29.32 -4.88
N ALA A 147 -5.99 -29.05 -3.58
CA ALA A 147 -5.31 -27.94 -2.93
C ALA A 147 -3.79 -27.99 -3.18
N LYS A 148 -3.25 -26.87 -3.68
CA LYS A 148 -1.80 -26.62 -3.75
C LYS A 148 -1.41 -25.61 -2.67
N PHE A 149 -0.14 -25.57 -2.32
CA PHE A 149 0.42 -24.68 -1.30
C PHE A 149 1.70 -24.00 -1.81
N PRO A 150 2.05 -22.81 -1.30
CA PRO A 150 3.32 -22.17 -1.61
C PRO A 150 4.51 -23.00 -1.11
N ILE A 151 5.66 -22.81 -1.75
CA ILE A 151 6.90 -23.52 -1.40
C ILE A 151 7.64 -22.69 -0.34
N LEU A 152 7.56 -23.11 0.93
CA LEU A 152 8.19 -22.42 2.06
C LEU A 152 9.61 -22.95 2.34
N ASP A 153 10.47 -22.91 1.31
CA ASP A 153 11.88 -23.28 1.42
C ASP A 153 12.72 -22.07 1.89
N PRO A 154 13.55 -22.18 2.95
CA PRO A 154 14.42 -21.11 3.46
C PRO A 154 15.29 -20.40 2.41
N THR A 155 15.58 -21.04 1.29
CA THR A 155 16.37 -20.46 0.18
C THR A 155 15.54 -19.54 -0.73
N LYS A 156 14.23 -19.41 -0.49
CA LYS A 156 13.29 -18.66 -1.34
C LYS A 156 12.96 -17.25 -0.85
N THR A 157 13.56 -16.77 0.24
CA THR A 157 13.32 -15.41 0.76
C THR A 157 13.52 -14.35 -0.33
N ASP A 158 14.70 -14.32 -0.98
CA ASP A 158 15.01 -13.36 -2.05
C ASP A 158 14.07 -13.52 -3.25
N TYR A 159 13.73 -14.77 -3.61
CA TYR A 159 12.80 -15.04 -4.71
C TYR A 159 11.42 -14.41 -4.46
N TYR A 160 10.86 -14.60 -3.27
CA TYR A 160 9.58 -14.00 -2.92
C TYR A 160 9.70 -12.49 -2.75
N PHE A 161 10.81 -11.99 -2.19
CA PHE A 161 11.04 -10.57 -2.07
C PHE A 161 11.05 -9.85 -3.43
N ASP A 162 11.81 -10.39 -4.39
CA ASP A 162 11.92 -9.86 -5.75
C ASP A 162 10.59 -9.95 -6.51
N LYS A 163 9.80 -11.01 -6.29
CA LYS A 163 8.44 -11.12 -6.84
C LYS A 163 7.51 -10.06 -6.28
N GLY A 164 7.60 -9.75 -4.99
CA GLY A 164 6.84 -8.67 -4.38
C GLY A 164 7.19 -7.31 -4.98
N LEU A 165 8.48 -7.07 -5.23
CA LEU A 165 8.96 -5.86 -5.90
C LEU A 165 8.50 -5.78 -7.36
N GLU A 166 8.49 -6.89 -8.09
CA GLU A 166 7.95 -6.97 -9.45
C GLU A 166 6.47 -6.58 -9.49
N CYS A 167 5.65 -7.13 -8.59
CA CYS A 167 4.25 -6.78 -8.43
C CYS A 167 4.09 -5.29 -8.11
N TYR A 168 4.84 -4.78 -7.13
CA TYR A 168 4.78 -3.36 -6.76
C TYR A 168 5.11 -2.43 -7.93
N ASN A 169 6.16 -2.73 -8.71
CA ASN A 169 6.53 -1.93 -9.88
C ASN A 169 5.47 -1.95 -10.99
N LYS A 170 4.66 -3.02 -11.05
CA LYS A 170 3.50 -3.12 -11.92
C LYS A 170 2.25 -2.50 -11.29
N GLY A 171 2.30 -2.00 -10.05
CA GLY A 171 1.12 -1.50 -9.35
C GLY A 171 0.17 -2.59 -8.84
N ASP A 172 0.56 -3.86 -8.87
CA ASP A 172 -0.17 -4.96 -8.21
C ASP A 172 0.13 -4.94 -6.71
N LEU A 173 -0.68 -4.19 -5.96
CA LEU A 173 -0.48 -3.97 -4.53
C LEU A 173 -0.75 -5.24 -3.73
N SER A 174 -1.85 -5.94 -4.02
CA SER A 174 -2.17 -7.20 -3.35
C SER A 174 -1.11 -8.28 -3.60
N GLY A 175 -0.66 -8.46 -4.85
CA GLY A 175 0.41 -9.40 -5.20
C GLY A 175 1.75 -9.06 -4.52
N SER A 176 2.06 -7.78 -4.31
CA SER A 176 3.25 -7.38 -3.54
C SER A 176 3.16 -7.81 -2.08
N ILE A 177 2.00 -7.61 -1.43
CA ILE A 177 1.74 -8.03 -0.05
C ILE A 177 1.83 -9.56 0.09
N PHE A 178 1.27 -10.31 -0.86
CA PHE A 178 1.30 -11.78 -0.82
C PHE A 178 2.73 -12.30 -0.82
N ASN A 179 3.54 -11.80 -1.75
CA ASN A 179 4.90 -12.26 -1.92
C ASN A 179 5.81 -11.83 -0.76
N TRP A 180 5.70 -10.60 -0.25
CA TRP A 180 6.45 -10.22 0.96
C TRP A 180 5.97 -10.94 2.21
N THR A 181 4.70 -11.34 2.28
CA THR A 181 4.21 -12.22 3.36
C THR A 181 4.85 -13.60 3.27
N LEU A 182 4.96 -14.20 2.08
CA LEU A 182 5.71 -15.45 1.90
C LEU A 182 7.19 -15.29 2.24
N ALA A 183 7.83 -14.18 1.85
CA ALA A 183 9.23 -13.91 2.23
C ALA A 183 9.40 -13.87 3.76
N ILE A 184 8.45 -13.27 4.49
CA ILE A 184 8.44 -13.24 5.97
C ILE A 184 8.15 -14.62 6.58
N GLU A 185 7.29 -15.42 5.97
CA GLU A 185 7.03 -16.80 6.43
C GLU A 185 8.28 -17.68 6.27
N VAL A 186 9.06 -17.47 5.20
CA VAL A 186 10.31 -18.19 4.94
C VAL A 186 11.44 -17.68 5.85
N ASP A 187 11.61 -16.36 5.96
CA ASP A 187 12.55 -15.73 6.87
C ASP A 187 11.89 -14.58 7.66
N SER A 188 11.50 -14.91 8.89
CA SER A 188 10.90 -13.96 9.82
C SER A 188 11.83 -12.82 10.26
N LYS A 189 13.12 -12.85 9.89
CA LYS A 189 14.13 -11.83 10.21
C LYS A 189 14.55 -11.00 9.00
N GLU A 190 13.81 -11.04 7.89
CA GLU A 190 14.07 -10.18 6.74
C GLU A 190 13.42 -8.78 6.92
N PRO A 191 14.16 -7.73 7.34
CA PRO A 191 13.57 -6.44 7.66
C PRO A 191 13.01 -5.71 6.43
N ASN A 192 13.56 -5.94 5.23
CA ASN A 192 13.08 -5.27 4.02
C ASN A 192 11.70 -5.77 3.63
N ALA A 193 11.37 -7.05 3.85
CA ALA A 193 10.05 -7.58 3.55
C ALA A 193 8.96 -6.91 4.40
N TYR A 194 9.22 -6.72 5.71
CA TYR A 194 8.32 -5.97 6.57
C TYR A 194 8.21 -4.50 6.14
N TYR A 195 9.34 -3.82 5.92
CA TYR A 195 9.37 -2.43 5.49
C TYR A 195 8.59 -2.19 4.19
N SER A 196 8.83 -3.02 3.17
CA SER A 196 8.15 -2.92 1.87
C SER A 196 6.65 -3.21 2.00
N ARG A 197 6.27 -4.22 2.79
CA ARG A 197 4.85 -4.52 3.08
C ARG A 197 4.17 -3.38 3.84
N ALA A 198 4.87 -2.72 4.76
CA ALA A 198 4.36 -1.56 5.48
C ALA A 198 4.00 -0.40 4.54
N ILE A 199 4.86 -0.13 3.55
CA ILE A 199 4.61 0.90 2.53
C ILE A 199 3.28 0.63 1.82
N VAL A 200 3.08 -0.60 1.32
CA VAL A 200 1.87 -0.93 0.55
C VAL A 200 0.64 -0.97 1.43
N LYS A 201 0.76 -1.46 2.67
CA LYS A 201 -0.34 -1.40 3.65
C LYS A 201 -0.77 0.04 3.94
N ASN A 202 0.17 0.99 3.95
CA ASN A 202 -0.14 2.41 4.09
C ASN A 202 -0.83 2.97 2.84
N GLU A 203 -0.38 2.60 1.63
CA GLU A 203 -1.04 2.97 0.37
C GLU A 203 -2.48 2.43 0.27
N LEU A 204 -2.77 1.32 0.97
CA LEU A 204 -4.11 0.75 1.12
C LEU A 204 -4.85 1.29 2.36
N TYR A 205 -4.43 2.42 2.93
CA TYR A 205 -5.08 3.11 4.05
C TYR A 205 -5.14 2.30 5.36
N THR A 206 -4.39 1.20 5.49
CA THR A 206 -4.33 0.37 6.71
C THR A 206 -3.16 0.75 7.60
N TRP A 207 -3.09 2.04 7.99
CA TRP A 207 -1.94 2.62 8.69
C TRP A 207 -1.57 1.90 10.00
N LYS A 208 -2.53 1.37 10.77
CA LYS A 208 -2.22 0.58 11.98
C LYS A 208 -1.46 -0.70 11.67
N SER A 209 -1.80 -1.37 10.56
CA SER A 209 -1.10 -2.57 10.11
C SER A 209 0.26 -2.24 9.50
N ALA A 210 0.36 -1.10 8.79
CA ALA A 210 1.65 -0.59 8.31
C ALA A 210 2.59 -0.26 9.48
N LEU A 211 2.10 0.37 10.55
CA LEU A 211 2.87 0.70 11.74
C LEU A 211 3.48 -0.56 12.39
N LYS A 212 2.70 -1.64 12.52
CA LYS A 212 3.20 -2.93 13.04
C LYS A 212 4.35 -3.49 12.20
N ASP A 213 4.25 -3.41 10.87
CA ASP A 213 5.31 -3.89 9.99
C ASP A 213 6.56 -2.98 10.07
N TYR A 214 6.40 -1.64 10.14
CA TYR A 214 7.53 -0.76 10.40
C TYR A 214 8.21 -1.04 11.75
N ASP A 215 7.42 -1.25 12.81
CA ASP A 215 7.91 -1.59 14.12
C ASP A 215 8.75 -2.87 14.06
N LYS A 216 8.27 -3.90 13.33
CA LYS A 216 9.01 -5.14 13.18
C LYS A 216 10.30 -4.98 12.36
N ALA A 217 10.26 -4.21 11.27
CA ALA A 217 11.46 -3.91 10.49
C ALA A 217 12.55 -3.22 11.34
N ILE A 218 12.14 -2.28 12.21
CA ILE A 218 13.04 -1.52 13.09
C ILE A 218 13.51 -2.36 14.28
N GLU A 219 12.67 -3.25 14.81
CA GLU A 219 13.06 -4.23 15.84
C GLU A 219 14.22 -5.11 15.33
N ILE A 220 14.12 -5.58 14.09
CA ILE A 220 15.14 -6.44 13.45
C ILE A 220 16.38 -5.61 13.08
N ALA A 221 16.18 -4.42 12.52
CA ALA A 221 17.24 -3.52 12.06
C ALA A 221 17.07 -2.11 12.67
N PRO A 222 17.58 -1.86 13.90
CA PRO A 222 17.35 -0.59 14.63
C PRO A 222 17.90 0.67 13.95
N LYS A 223 18.82 0.52 12.99
CA LYS A 223 19.41 1.62 12.21
C LYS A 223 18.84 1.70 10.79
N PHE A 224 17.68 1.09 10.53
CA PHE A 224 17.03 1.14 9.23
C PHE A 224 16.41 2.53 9.00
N VAL A 225 17.23 3.45 8.47
CA VAL A 225 16.91 4.87 8.32
C VAL A 225 15.60 5.09 7.57
N SER A 226 15.41 4.43 6.42
CA SER A 226 14.19 4.58 5.62
C SER A 226 12.93 4.14 6.38
N ALA A 227 13.02 3.08 7.18
CA ALA A 227 11.90 2.63 8.02
C ALA A 227 11.57 3.66 9.12
N LEU A 228 12.59 4.24 9.77
CA LEU A 228 12.41 5.30 10.77
C LEU A 228 11.77 6.56 10.17
N ILE A 229 12.28 7.03 9.02
CA ILE A 229 11.72 8.20 8.32
C ILE A 229 10.27 7.94 7.92
N ASN A 230 9.96 6.80 7.31
CA ASN A 230 8.60 6.51 6.84
C ASN A 230 7.62 6.26 8.00
N ARG A 231 8.06 5.62 9.10
CA ARG A 231 7.26 5.48 10.31
C ARG A 231 6.99 6.84 10.95
N GLY A 232 7.97 7.73 10.98
CA GLY A 232 7.80 9.12 11.41
C GLY A 232 6.78 9.86 10.56
N GLY A 233 6.84 9.70 9.23
CA GLY A 233 5.87 10.28 8.30
C GLY A 233 4.46 9.77 8.53
N LEU A 234 4.32 8.46 8.75
CA LEU A 234 3.04 7.84 9.06
C LEU A 234 2.44 8.35 10.38
N LYS A 235 3.27 8.51 11.41
CA LYS A 235 2.87 9.07 12.71
C LYS A 235 2.40 10.53 12.56
N ASP A 236 3.15 11.34 11.82
CA ASP A 236 2.81 12.75 11.54
C ASP A 236 1.44 12.86 10.83
N GLN A 237 1.23 12.07 9.77
CA GLN A 237 -0.02 12.02 9.02
C GLN A 237 -1.23 11.64 9.89
N ASN A 238 -1.02 10.84 10.93
CA ASN A 238 -2.05 10.38 11.85
C ASN A 238 -2.09 11.16 13.18
N GLY A 239 -1.43 12.33 13.24
CA GLY A 239 -1.50 13.26 14.37
C GLY A 239 -0.59 12.94 15.56
N ASP A 240 0.22 11.87 15.49
CA ASP A 240 1.27 11.59 16.47
C ASP A 240 2.54 12.39 16.15
N TYR A 241 2.42 13.73 16.26
CA TYR A 241 3.50 14.66 15.94
C TYR A 241 4.71 14.48 16.86
N GLN A 242 4.48 14.17 18.14
CA GLN A 242 5.57 13.98 19.09
C GLN A 242 6.33 12.69 18.78
N GLY A 243 5.63 11.60 18.45
CA GLY A 243 6.24 10.38 17.97
C GLY A 243 7.04 10.60 16.69
N ALA A 244 6.49 11.33 15.71
CA ALA A 244 7.19 11.69 14.47
C ALA A 244 8.50 12.47 14.72
N ILE A 245 8.47 13.49 15.58
CA ILE A 245 9.67 14.24 15.99
C ILE A 245 10.74 13.29 16.55
N THR A 246 10.35 12.39 17.45
CA THR A 246 11.28 11.43 18.05
C THR A 246 11.95 10.53 16.99
N GLU A 247 11.21 10.07 15.98
CA GLU A 247 11.78 9.28 14.87
C GLU A 247 12.83 10.09 14.09
N TYR A 248 12.48 11.30 13.65
CA TYR A 248 13.39 12.12 12.83
C TYR A 248 14.63 12.56 13.62
N GLU A 249 14.49 12.90 14.90
CA GLU A 249 15.63 13.19 15.77
C GLU A 249 16.52 11.96 16.00
N THR A 250 15.93 10.76 16.04
CA THR A 250 16.69 9.50 16.14
C THR A 250 17.54 9.30 14.90
N VAL A 251 16.95 9.51 13.71
CA VAL A 251 17.67 9.45 12.43
C VAL A 251 18.83 10.44 12.43
N LEU A 252 18.60 11.70 12.81
CA LEU A 252 19.62 12.76 12.82
C LEU A 252 20.76 12.53 13.83
N LYS A 253 20.60 11.62 14.79
CA LYS A 253 21.63 11.22 15.77
C LYS A 253 22.51 10.05 15.28
N LEU A 254 22.21 9.45 14.12
CA LEU A 254 23.00 8.34 13.58
C LEU A 254 24.37 8.84 13.08
N GLU A 255 25.44 8.10 13.42
CA GLU A 255 26.81 8.46 13.06
C GLU A 255 27.06 8.45 11.55
N LYS A 256 26.42 7.51 10.84
CA LYS A 256 26.48 7.36 9.39
C LYS A 256 25.10 7.58 8.84
N LEU A 257 24.89 8.77 8.29
CA LEU A 257 23.63 9.20 7.70
C LEU A 257 23.94 9.88 6.38
N GLU A 258 23.36 9.37 5.30
CA GLU A 258 23.56 9.89 3.96
C GLU A 258 22.96 11.29 3.83
N GLN A 259 23.46 12.08 2.89
CA GLN A 259 23.03 13.47 2.73
C GLN A 259 21.53 13.58 2.41
N GLU A 260 21.02 12.69 1.56
CA GLU A 260 19.59 12.65 1.20
C GLU A 260 18.70 12.30 2.40
N GLU A 261 19.17 11.43 3.29
CA GLU A 261 18.44 11.06 4.52
C GLU A 261 18.40 12.22 5.52
N LYS A 262 19.49 13.00 5.63
CA LYS A 262 19.52 14.25 6.41
C LYS A 262 18.53 15.27 5.89
N GLN A 263 18.51 15.47 4.57
CA GLN A 263 17.58 16.38 3.90
C GLN A 263 16.12 16.01 4.25
N GLN A 264 15.75 14.75 4.08
CA GLN A 264 14.40 14.25 4.36
C GLN A 264 14.04 14.38 5.83
N ALA A 265 14.93 13.97 6.74
CA ALA A 265 14.67 14.05 8.17
C ALA A 265 14.44 15.49 8.64
N TYR A 266 15.28 16.45 8.23
CA TYR A 266 15.08 17.86 8.55
C TYR A 266 13.82 18.43 7.92
N PHE A 267 13.56 18.13 6.64
CA PHE A 267 12.37 18.64 5.97
C PHE A 267 11.08 18.16 6.62
N ASN A 268 11.00 16.86 6.92
CA ASN A 268 9.85 16.28 7.57
C ASN A 268 9.69 16.77 9.01
N LEU A 269 10.79 16.96 9.74
CA LEU A 269 10.75 17.58 11.06
C LEU A 269 10.20 19.02 11.01
N GLY A 270 10.57 19.78 9.97
CA GLY A 270 9.99 21.10 9.70
C GLY A 270 8.49 21.05 9.44
N ASN A 271 8.02 20.07 8.65
CA ASN A 271 6.59 19.85 8.40
C ASN A 271 5.84 19.47 9.69
N THR A 272 6.41 18.61 10.52
CA THR A 272 5.80 18.22 11.80
C THR A 272 5.68 19.39 12.77
N TYR A 273 6.72 20.22 12.90
CA TYR A 273 6.64 21.44 13.71
C TYR A 273 5.62 22.44 13.16
N PHE A 274 5.49 22.53 11.84
CA PHE A 274 4.45 23.35 11.21
C PHE A 274 3.03 22.85 11.54
N ASN A 275 2.81 21.53 11.53
CA ASN A 275 1.55 20.91 11.93
C ASN A 275 1.21 21.21 13.40
N LEU A 276 2.23 21.20 14.28
CA LEU A 276 2.13 21.65 15.69
C LEU A 276 1.99 23.16 15.88
N LYS A 277 1.92 23.95 14.80
CA LYS A 277 1.86 25.42 14.82
C LYS A 277 3.11 26.10 15.40
N ASP A 278 4.22 25.38 15.56
CA ASP A 278 5.53 25.96 15.90
C ASP A 278 6.25 26.42 14.63
N LYS A 279 5.80 27.57 14.11
CA LYS A 279 6.34 28.18 12.89
C LYS A 279 7.85 28.43 12.99
N LYS A 280 8.36 28.77 14.18
CA LYS A 280 9.78 29.04 14.40
C LYS A 280 10.61 27.79 14.16
N LYS A 281 10.29 26.69 14.84
CA LYS A 281 11.01 25.42 14.63
C LYS A 281 10.79 24.83 13.25
N ALA A 282 9.62 25.05 12.64
CA ALA A 282 9.39 24.64 11.25
C ALA A 282 10.42 25.27 10.30
N CYS A 283 10.57 26.60 10.39
CA CYS A 283 11.52 27.36 9.59
C CYS A 283 12.98 26.97 9.85
N GLU A 284 13.37 26.82 11.12
CA GLU A 284 14.71 26.36 11.47
C GLU A 284 15.05 25.01 10.81
N ASN A 285 14.13 24.06 10.81
CA ASN A 285 14.37 22.73 10.24
C ASN A 285 14.31 22.72 8.70
N TRP A 286 13.41 23.49 8.07
CA TRP A 286 13.45 23.64 6.61
C TRP A 286 14.73 24.33 6.13
N SER A 287 15.23 25.34 6.85
CA SER A 287 16.53 25.94 6.54
C SER A 287 17.67 24.93 6.65
N LYS A 288 17.70 24.09 7.70
CA LYS A 288 18.68 23.00 7.81
C LYS A 288 18.55 21.98 6.67
N ALA A 289 17.33 21.65 6.24
CA ALA A 289 17.11 20.78 5.09
C ALA A 289 17.75 21.40 3.83
N LEU A 290 17.51 22.69 3.59
CA LEU A 290 18.07 23.43 2.47
C LEU A 290 19.60 23.50 2.51
N GLU A 291 20.19 23.77 3.68
CA GLU A 291 21.65 23.74 3.89
C GLU A 291 22.27 22.37 3.54
N ASN A 292 21.49 21.29 3.71
CA ASN A 292 21.91 19.93 3.33
C ASN A 292 21.62 19.60 1.85
N GLY A 293 21.09 20.54 1.06
CA GLY A 293 20.81 20.38 -0.38
C GLY A 293 19.35 20.09 -0.74
N ALA A 294 18.42 20.18 0.22
CA ALA A 294 16.99 19.99 -0.04
C ALA A 294 16.38 21.22 -0.73
N GLU A 295 16.56 21.34 -2.04
CA GLU A 295 16.05 22.46 -2.84
C GLU A 295 14.52 22.63 -2.72
N TYR A 296 13.79 21.54 -2.53
CA TYR A 296 12.34 21.52 -2.30
C TYR A 296 11.91 22.21 -0.99
N ALA A 297 12.83 22.49 -0.06
CA ALA A 297 12.53 23.25 1.15
C ALA A 297 12.31 24.76 0.88
N LYS A 298 12.79 25.29 -0.25
CA LYS A 298 12.69 26.72 -0.59
C LYS A 298 11.24 27.21 -0.64
N GLU A 299 10.34 26.40 -1.17
CA GLU A 299 8.91 26.73 -1.28
C GLU A 299 8.30 26.95 0.11
N ARG A 300 8.46 25.99 1.02
CA ARG A 300 7.97 26.08 2.41
C ARG A 300 8.55 27.29 3.12
N ILE A 301 9.85 27.57 2.96
CA ILE A 301 10.51 28.74 3.57
C ILE A 301 9.92 30.05 3.04
N ALA A 302 9.77 30.18 1.72
CA ALA A 302 9.26 31.40 1.10
C ALA A 302 7.80 31.70 1.47
N GLU A 303 6.99 30.66 1.68
CA GLU A 303 5.59 30.77 2.08
C GLU A 303 5.42 31.04 3.57
N HIS A 304 6.28 30.46 4.41
CA HIS A 304 6.01 30.35 5.83
C HIS A 304 7.12 30.88 6.74
N CYS A 305 8.22 31.46 6.26
CA CYS A 305 9.33 31.91 7.12
C CYS A 305 9.63 33.40 7.04
N LYS A 306 8.68 34.17 6.51
CA LYS A 306 8.64 35.63 6.56
C LYS A 306 8.07 36.13 7.89
#